data_AF-K1QAM6-F1
#
_entry.id   AF-K1QAM6-F1
#
_cell.length_a   1.000
_cell.length_b   1.000
_cell.length_c   1.000
_cell.angle_alpha   90.00
_cell.angle_beta   90.00
_cell.angle_gamma   90.00
#
_symmetry.space_group_name_H-M   'P 1'
#
loop_
_entity.id
_entity.type
_entity.pdbx_description
1 polymer ?
#
loop_
_entity_poly.entity_id
_entity_poly.type
_entity_poly.pdbx_seq_one_letter_code
_entity_poly.pdbx_strand_id
1 'polypeptide(L)'
;MLACFRGPKLRRQLTSDEGPGKVYQANLVEATGDKFISVIRFCMSFTYWTSPVVLTVLYRRGYFSSEGLISIGKFAFSISVIYTVAYITRGFGRYSNADYLTFLSVLSAAQKSLTQQNKKMLARYDFEFWAWPVDWRMGENGEVKKIHQQISKPKLTEFNISNLPQRILGYLAVHTFGRRMLYPGATALINSLVGPVLSQNRASLIEEKQGKRAKLLSADGNEIDVLFVDRRHSGNPSGKTLVVCCEGNAGFYEIGCTVTPLEGGYSVLGWNHPGFSGSTGIPLPSQEQNAVDAVMQYAINSLGFTPDNIAGFAWSIGGYTASWVAMNYPDLKYIVVDATFDDIVPLAQARMPEYFENFVEFTVRSYLNLDIAEQLIRYSGPVLLIRRTRDEMITTKSDPTGVKLYSNRGNYLLIKLLQHRYPCIVDDSTLTVLADWLARLKSQQEDLWQTHEVDEDECLAKIRSYIRSNSDTFPCNIGEGYSEEEKKKMTLYLASRYMVDFDSTHCNPLPASFFKTPWTPDSEDQPKFL
;
A
#
# COMPACT_ATOMS: atom_id res chain seq x y z
N MET A 1 -35.23 12.64 -12.86
CA MET A 1 -34.69 13.15 -14.14
C MET A 1 -33.33 13.83 -13.99
N LEU A 2 -33.18 14.96 -13.26
CA LEU A 2 -31.88 15.65 -13.07
C LEU A 2 -30.73 14.75 -12.59
N ALA A 3 -31.01 13.83 -11.67
CA ALA A 3 -30.02 12.89 -11.15
C ALA A 3 -29.45 11.93 -12.22
N CYS A 4 -30.17 11.66 -13.32
CA CYS A 4 -29.67 10.82 -14.42
C CYS A 4 -28.54 11.51 -15.22
N PHE A 5 -28.53 12.84 -15.27
CA PHE A 5 -27.52 13.61 -16.01
C PHE A 5 -26.17 13.65 -15.30
N ARG A 6 -26.19 13.68 -13.95
CA ARG A 6 -24.99 13.81 -13.11
C ARG A 6 -24.67 12.58 -12.26
N GLY A 7 -25.54 11.57 -12.27
CA GLY A 7 -25.37 10.36 -11.47
C GLY A 7 -24.10 9.59 -11.82
N PRO A 8 -23.59 8.77 -10.90
CA PRO A 8 -22.41 7.95 -11.13
C PRO A 8 -22.65 6.94 -12.26
N LYS A 9 -21.57 6.51 -12.90
CA LYS A 9 -21.63 5.37 -13.82
C LYS A 9 -21.85 4.07 -13.03
N LEU A 10 -22.92 3.36 -13.36
CA LEU A 10 -23.16 1.99 -12.91
C LEU A 10 -22.31 1.03 -13.75
N ARG A 11 -21.62 0.08 -13.12
CA ARG A 11 -20.75 -0.89 -13.80
C ARG A 11 -21.38 -2.28 -13.81
N ARG A 12 -21.89 -2.72 -12.67
CA ARG A 12 -22.39 -4.08 -12.48
C ARG A 12 -23.47 -4.11 -11.39
N GLN A 13 -24.43 -5.01 -11.58
CA GLN A 13 -25.29 -5.51 -10.52
C GLN A 13 -24.69 -6.84 -10.04
N LEU A 14 -24.40 -6.95 -8.76
CA LEU A 14 -23.83 -8.13 -8.13
C LEU A 14 -24.93 -9.16 -7.87
N THR A 15 -24.50 -10.42 -7.76
CA THR A 15 -25.36 -11.56 -7.46
C THR A 15 -26.13 -11.33 -6.17
N SER A 16 -27.42 -11.62 -6.20
CA SER A 16 -28.31 -11.46 -5.04
C SER A 16 -29.39 -12.54 -5.06
N ASP A 17 -30.21 -12.57 -4.00
CA ASP A 17 -31.35 -13.48 -3.90
C ASP A 17 -32.34 -13.33 -5.09
N GLU A 18 -32.29 -12.21 -5.81
CA GLU A 18 -33.16 -11.90 -6.96
C GLU A 18 -32.61 -12.40 -8.31
N GLY A 19 -31.36 -12.86 -8.38
CA GLY A 19 -30.77 -13.39 -9.62
C GLY A 19 -29.24 -13.28 -9.72
N PRO A 20 -28.67 -13.84 -10.82
CA PRO A 20 -27.23 -13.79 -11.06
C PRO A 20 -26.74 -12.37 -11.33
N GLY A 21 -25.50 -12.10 -10.94
CA GLY A 21 -24.84 -10.82 -11.24
C GLY A 21 -24.77 -10.56 -12.75
N LYS A 22 -25.01 -9.31 -13.16
CA LYS A 22 -24.94 -8.87 -14.55
C LYS A 22 -24.16 -7.57 -14.72
N VAL A 23 -23.34 -7.51 -15.76
CA VAL A 23 -22.67 -6.25 -16.17
C VAL A 23 -23.73 -5.29 -16.68
N TYR A 24 -23.67 -4.02 -16.25
CA TYR A 24 -24.62 -3.00 -16.68
C TYR A 24 -24.51 -2.77 -18.19
N GLN A 25 -25.65 -2.85 -18.88
CA GLN A 25 -25.74 -2.61 -20.32
C GLN A 25 -26.31 -1.20 -20.57
N ALA A 26 -25.42 -0.28 -20.97
CA ALA A 26 -25.83 1.04 -21.43
C ALA A 26 -26.52 0.92 -22.80
N ASN A 27 -27.63 1.64 -22.99
CA ASN A 27 -28.24 1.74 -24.32
C ASN A 27 -27.40 2.64 -25.25
N LEU A 28 -27.71 2.59 -26.55
CA LEU A 28 -26.95 3.31 -27.58
C LEU A 28 -26.84 4.82 -27.30
N VAL A 29 -27.89 5.41 -26.74
CA VAL A 29 -27.95 6.84 -26.41
C VAL A 29 -26.97 7.16 -25.28
N GLU A 30 -27.02 6.41 -24.17
CA GLU A 30 -26.06 6.56 -23.07
C GLU A 30 -24.62 6.31 -23.53
N ALA A 31 -24.38 5.21 -24.25
CA ALA A 31 -23.05 4.83 -24.71
C ALA A 31 -22.41 5.89 -25.62
N THR A 32 -23.22 6.52 -26.49
CA THR A 32 -22.78 7.62 -27.36
C THR A 32 -22.38 8.84 -26.54
N GLY A 33 -23.22 9.25 -25.59
CA GLY A 33 -22.92 10.37 -24.69
C GLY A 33 -21.64 10.13 -23.88
N ASP A 34 -21.49 8.93 -23.30
CA ASP A 34 -20.31 8.54 -22.54
C ASP A 34 -19.03 8.55 -23.39
N LYS A 35 -19.09 8.11 -24.65
CA LYS A 35 -17.93 8.12 -25.56
C LYS A 35 -17.41 9.55 -25.79
N PHE A 36 -18.30 10.51 -26.10
CA PHE A 36 -17.90 11.91 -26.28
C PHE A 36 -17.34 12.53 -25.00
N ILE A 37 -17.96 12.27 -23.85
CA ILE A 37 -17.46 12.75 -22.55
C ILE A 37 -16.07 12.19 -22.28
N SER A 38 -15.85 10.90 -22.52
CA SER A 38 -14.56 10.24 -22.32
C SER A 38 -13.46 10.82 -23.22
N VAL A 39 -13.75 11.06 -24.50
CA VAL A 39 -12.79 11.67 -25.43
C VAL A 39 -12.43 13.09 -25.00
N ILE A 40 -13.42 13.92 -24.63
CA ILE A 40 -13.17 15.29 -24.18
C ILE A 40 -12.34 15.31 -22.89
N ARG A 41 -12.63 14.43 -21.92
CA ARG A 41 -11.83 14.31 -20.69
C ARG A 41 -10.40 13.86 -20.97
N PHE A 42 -10.21 12.93 -21.90
CA PHE A 42 -8.89 12.51 -22.35
C PHE A 42 -8.13 13.68 -22.99
N CYS A 43 -8.76 14.40 -23.92
CA CYS A 43 -8.15 15.57 -24.56
C CYS A 43 -7.77 16.64 -23.53
N MET A 44 -8.65 16.99 -22.59
CA MET A 44 -8.33 17.96 -21.53
C MET A 44 -7.15 17.50 -20.67
N SER A 45 -7.12 16.22 -20.29
CA SER A 45 -6.01 15.65 -19.52
C SER A 45 -4.71 15.73 -20.32
N PHE A 46 -4.72 15.34 -21.59
CA PHE A 46 -3.58 15.41 -22.48
C PHE A 46 -3.10 16.85 -22.72
N THR A 47 -4.02 17.80 -22.89
CA THR A 47 -3.70 19.23 -23.03
C THR A 47 -3.09 19.81 -21.76
N TYR A 48 -3.54 19.40 -20.58
CA TYR A 48 -2.92 19.79 -19.31
C TYR A 48 -1.43 19.38 -19.29
N TRP A 49 -1.11 18.16 -19.71
CA TRP A 49 0.27 17.65 -19.76
C TRP A 49 1.13 18.29 -20.84
N THR A 50 0.54 18.58 -22.00
CA THR A 50 1.23 19.24 -23.11
C THR A 50 1.19 20.76 -23.01
N SER A 51 0.61 21.32 -21.94
CA SER A 51 0.33 22.75 -21.81
C SER A 51 1.57 23.65 -21.96
N PRO A 52 2.78 23.32 -21.48
CA PRO A 52 3.94 24.18 -21.71
C PRO A 52 4.29 24.31 -23.20
N VAL A 53 4.19 23.21 -23.95
CA VAL A 53 4.42 23.19 -25.40
C VAL A 53 3.27 23.88 -26.13
N VAL A 54 2.03 23.54 -25.78
CA VAL A 54 0.82 24.12 -26.39
C VAL A 54 0.77 25.63 -26.17
N LEU A 55 1.01 26.12 -24.96
CA LEU A 55 1.03 27.55 -24.65
C LEU A 55 2.13 28.29 -25.43
N THR A 56 3.31 27.67 -25.57
CA THR A 56 4.39 28.24 -26.40
C THR A 56 3.97 28.36 -27.87
N VAL A 57 3.31 27.34 -28.42
CA VAL A 57 2.80 27.36 -29.80
C VAL A 57 1.70 28.41 -29.96
N LEU A 58 0.76 28.48 -29.02
CA LEU A 58 -0.33 29.47 -29.02
C LEU A 58 0.23 30.90 -28.94
N TYR A 59 1.24 31.13 -28.12
CA TYR A 59 1.95 32.42 -28.02
C TYR A 59 2.63 32.79 -29.33
N ARG A 60 3.45 31.90 -29.89
CA ARG A 60 4.16 32.16 -31.15
C ARG A 60 3.23 32.41 -32.34
N ARG A 61 2.02 31.83 -32.31
CA ARG A 61 0.99 32.02 -33.35
C ARG A 61 0.06 33.20 -33.09
N GLY A 62 0.30 34.01 -32.06
CA GLY A 62 -0.48 35.22 -31.79
C GLY A 62 -1.88 34.96 -31.24
N TYR A 63 -2.16 33.79 -30.67
CA TYR A 63 -3.47 33.48 -30.10
C TYR A 63 -3.81 34.28 -28.83
N PHE A 64 -2.84 35.01 -28.25
CA PHE A 64 -3.06 35.97 -27.16
C PHE A 64 -3.32 37.41 -27.63
N SER A 65 -3.49 37.63 -28.94
CA SER A 65 -4.06 38.87 -29.50
C SER A 65 -5.57 38.92 -29.32
N SER A 66 -6.21 40.08 -29.53
CA SER A 66 -7.67 40.22 -29.46
C SER A 66 -8.40 39.26 -30.40
N GLU A 67 -7.96 39.13 -31.65
CA GLU A 67 -8.51 38.19 -32.64
C GLU A 67 -8.25 36.73 -32.28
N GLY A 68 -7.06 36.45 -31.73
CA GLY A 68 -6.67 35.13 -31.22
C GLY A 68 -7.54 34.67 -30.05
N LEU A 69 -7.81 35.56 -29.09
CA LEU A 69 -8.68 35.30 -27.94
C LEU A 69 -10.13 35.05 -28.36
N ILE A 70 -10.63 35.78 -29.36
CA ILE A 70 -11.95 35.51 -29.96
C ILE A 70 -11.99 34.10 -30.56
N SER A 71 -10.93 33.68 -31.23
CA SER A 71 -10.82 32.33 -31.83
C SER A 71 -10.76 31.23 -30.78
N ILE A 72 -9.98 31.41 -29.71
CA ILE A 72 -9.97 30.51 -28.54
C ILE A 72 -11.36 30.45 -27.92
N GLY A 73 -12.03 31.59 -27.76
CA GLY A 73 -13.38 31.67 -27.21
C GLY A 73 -14.39 30.87 -28.03
N LYS A 74 -14.36 31.00 -29.36
CA LYS A 74 -15.21 30.20 -30.28
C LYS A 74 -14.92 28.70 -30.16
N PHE A 75 -13.65 28.32 -30.08
CA PHE A 75 -13.25 26.91 -29.92
C PHE A 75 -13.73 26.34 -28.58
N ALA A 76 -13.50 27.06 -27.48
CA ALA A 76 -13.94 26.69 -26.14
C ALA A 76 -15.46 26.59 -26.06
N PHE A 77 -16.19 27.52 -26.70
CA PHE A 77 -17.65 27.47 -26.80
C PHE A 77 -18.12 26.23 -27.56
N SER A 78 -17.55 25.94 -28.72
CA SER A 78 -17.89 24.75 -29.51
C SER A 78 -17.67 23.45 -28.72
N ILE A 79 -16.53 23.31 -28.03
CA ILE A 79 -16.28 22.16 -27.14
C ILE A 79 -17.33 22.12 -26.01
N SER A 80 -17.64 23.26 -25.40
CA SER A 80 -18.63 23.33 -24.31
C SER A 80 -20.03 22.93 -24.77
N VAL A 81 -20.44 23.30 -25.98
CA VAL A 81 -21.71 22.87 -26.59
C VAL A 81 -21.71 21.35 -26.81
N ILE A 82 -20.67 20.81 -27.44
CA ILE A 82 -20.55 19.35 -27.67
C ILE A 82 -20.58 18.59 -26.34
N TYR A 83 -19.84 19.07 -25.34
CA TYR A 83 -19.82 18.47 -24.01
C TYR A 83 -21.19 18.52 -23.35
N THR A 84 -21.89 19.66 -23.42
CA THR A 84 -23.25 19.82 -22.88
C THR A 84 -24.24 18.86 -23.56
N VAL A 85 -24.23 18.78 -24.88
CA VAL A 85 -25.06 17.85 -25.65
C VAL A 85 -24.75 16.40 -25.25
N ALA A 86 -23.47 16.03 -25.09
CA ALA A 86 -23.10 14.69 -24.67
C ALA A 86 -23.63 14.33 -23.28
N TYR A 87 -23.62 15.26 -22.31
CA TYR A 87 -24.24 15.06 -20.99
C TYR A 87 -25.76 14.93 -21.08
N ILE A 88 -26.40 15.69 -21.96
CA ILE A 88 -27.85 15.62 -22.17
C ILE A 88 -28.22 14.26 -22.75
N THR A 89 -27.54 13.84 -23.81
CA THR A 89 -27.72 12.53 -24.45
C THR A 89 -27.50 11.40 -23.43
N ARG A 90 -26.42 11.45 -22.65
CA ARG A 90 -26.18 10.48 -21.57
C ARG A 90 -27.31 10.45 -20.54
N GLY A 91 -27.77 11.62 -20.12
CA GLY A 91 -28.86 11.76 -19.14
C GLY A 91 -30.17 11.16 -19.63
N PHE A 92 -30.54 11.40 -20.88
CA PHE A 92 -31.72 10.77 -21.52
C PHE A 92 -31.56 9.25 -21.65
N GLY A 93 -30.39 8.78 -22.10
CA GLY A 93 -30.11 7.34 -22.17
C GLY A 93 -30.31 6.64 -20.82
N ARG A 94 -29.77 7.22 -19.74
CA ARG A 94 -29.95 6.72 -18.36
C ARG A 94 -31.38 6.81 -17.86
N TYR A 95 -32.10 7.87 -18.21
CA TYR A 95 -33.51 8.04 -17.84
C TYR A 95 -34.40 6.96 -18.46
N SER A 96 -34.07 6.51 -19.68
CA SER A 96 -34.79 5.43 -20.37
C SER A 96 -34.33 4.02 -19.96
N ASN A 97 -33.40 3.88 -19.01
CA ASN A 97 -32.89 2.59 -18.57
C ASN A 97 -33.44 2.21 -17.18
N ALA A 98 -34.32 1.21 -17.13
CA ALA A 98 -34.97 0.76 -15.89
C ALA A 98 -33.96 0.27 -14.83
N ASP A 99 -32.93 -0.48 -15.24
CA ASP A 99 -31.88 -0.96 -14.32
C ASP A 99 -31.15 0.23 -13.65
N TYR A 100 -30.87 1.28 -14.42
CA TYR A 100 -30.21 2.48 -13.90
C TYR A 100 -31.12 3.28 -12.97
N LEU A 101 -32.41 3.39 -13.28
CA LEU A 101 -33.38 4.08 -12.43
C LEU A 101 -33.55 3.38 -11.07
N THR A 102 -33.60 2.05 -11.07
CA THR A 102 -33.63 1.25 -9.83
C THR A 102 -32.37 1.44 -9.00
N PHE A 103 -31.20 1.38 -9.64
CA PHE A 103 -29.93 1.70 -8.96
C PHE A 103 -29.96 3.11 -8.35
N LEU A 104 -30.42 4.10 -9.11
CA LEU A 104 -30.41 5.50 -8.69
C LEU A 104 -31.37 5.74 -7.50
N SER A 105 -32.48 5.02 -7.43
CA SER A 105 -33.40 5.09 -6.29
C SER A 105 -32.76 4.50 -5.03
N VAL A 106 -32.08 3.35 -5.14
CA VAL A 106 -31.32 2.72 -4.05
C VAL A 106 -30.19 3.63 -3.57
N LEU A 107 -29.43 4.21 -4.50
CA LEU A 107 -28.36 5.16 -4.17
C LEU A 107 -28.91 6.40 -3.45
N SER A 108 -30.01 6.98 -3.95
CA SER A 108 -30.62 8.15 -3.33
C SER A 108 -31.14 7.85 -1.92
N ALA A 109 -31.70 6.66 -1.70
CA ALA A 109 -32.13 6.23 -0.37
C ALA A 109 -30.94 6.10 0.60
N ALA A 110 -29.85 5.47 0.16
CA ALA A 110 -28.64 5.30 0.96
C ALA A 110 -27.93 6.64 1.26
N GLN A 111 -27.90 7.58 0.31
CA GLN A 111 -27.33 8.92 0.52
C GLN A 111 -28.16 9.78 1.49
N LYS A 112 -29.48 9.55 1.56
CA LYS A 112 -30.35 10.23 2.54
C LYS A 112 -30.19 9.64 3.94
N SER A 113 -30.06 8.32 4.04
CA SER A 113 -29.87 7.62 5.31
C SER A 113 -29.18 6.28 5.08
N LEU A 114 -27.98 6.12 5.62
CA LEU A 114 -27.18 4.90 5.48
C LEU A 114 -27.55 3.88 6.57
N THR A 115 -28.81 3.44 6.59
CA THR A 115 -29.23 2.32 7.45
C THR A 115 -28.60 1.02 6.99
N GLN A 116 -28.54 0.01 7.88
CA GLN A 116 -28.04 -1.33 7.52
C GLN A 116 -28.79 -1.93 6.32
N GLN A 117 -30.10 -1.69 6.22
CA GLN A 117 -30.92 -2.12 5.09
C GLN A 117 -30.53 -1.41 3.80
N ASN A 118 -30.42 -0.07 3.83
CA ASN A 118 -30.05 0.70 2.64
C ASN A 118 -28.64 0.36 2.17
N LYS A 119 -27.70 0.12 3.11
CA LYS A 119 -26.35 -0.36 2.80
C LYS A 119 -26.38 -1.74 2.15
N LYS A 120 -27.17 -2.69 2.68
CA LYS A 120 -27.33 -4.03 2.08
C LYS A 120 -27.89 -3.95 0.65
N MET A 121 -28.85 -3.06 0.40
CA MET A 121 -29.40 -2.82 -0.93
C MET A 121 -28.36 -2.19 -1.87
N LEU A 122 -27.62 -1.18 -1.41
CA LEU A 122 -26.59 -0.49 -2.18
C LEU A 122 -25.42 -1.42 -2.54
N ALA A 123 -25.06 -2.32 -1.62
CA ALA A 123 -24.00 -3.30 -1.81
C ALA A 123 -24.27 -4.30 -2.95
N ARG A 124 -25.47 -4.32 -3.53
CA ARG A 124 -25.78 -5.08 -4.75
C ARG A 124 -25.27 -4.42 -6.04
N TYR A 125 -24.66 -3.24 -5.96
CA TYR A 125 -24.23 -2.48 -7.14
C TYR A 125 -22.75 -2.10 -7.05
N ASP A 126 -21.99 -2.29 -8.14
CA ASP A 126 -20.67 -1.68 -8.33
C ASP A 126 -20.79 -0.47 -9.27
N PHE A 127 -20.36 0.69 -8.79
CA PHE A 127 -20.49 1.98 -9.46
C PHE A 127 -19.32 2.91 -9.10
N GLU A 128 -19.28 4.10 -9.68
CA GLU A 128 -18.24 5.08 -9.36
C GLU A 128 -18.24 5.46 -7.88
N PHE A 129 -17.10 5.21 -7.22
CA PHE A 129 -16.98 5.24 -5.77
C PHE A 129 -17.23 6.61 -5.15
N TRP A 130 -16.97 7.71 -5.88
CA TRP A 130 -17.25 9.07 -5.40
C TRP A 130 -18.70 9.26 -4.93
N ALA A 131 -19.66 8.50 -5.48
CA ALA A 131 -21.06 8.60 -5.10
C ALA A 131 -21.45 7.74 -3.90
N TRP A 132 -20.60 6.78 -3.52
CA TRP A 132 -20.84 5.88 -2.39
C TRP A 132 -20.85 6.69 -1.07
N PRO A 133 -21.88 6.57 -0.21
CA PRO A 133 -21.92 7.29 1.06
C PRO A 133 -20.78 6.88 2.00
N VAL A 134 -20.24 7.81 2.78
CA VAL A 134 -19.21 7.47 3.80
C VAL A 134 -19.80 6.51 4.82
N ASP A 135 -19.18 5.34 4.98
CA ASP A 135 -19.61 4.29 5.92
C ASP A 135 -19.09 4.51 7.34
N TRP A 136 -17.94 5.15 7.47
CA TRP A 136 -17.28 5.38 8.76
C TRP A 136 -16.35 6.59 8.67
N ARG A 137 -16.34 7.41 9.73
CA ARG A 137 -15.51 8.61 9.82
C ARG A 137 -14.52 8.50 10.97
N MET A 138 -13.29 8.96 10.72
CA MET A 138 -12.31 9.16 11.79
C MET A 138 -12.90 10.02 12.91
N GLY A 139 -12.80 9.53 14.16
CA GLY A 139 -13.31 10.19 15.36
C GLY A 139 -14.79 9.97 15.69
N GLU A 140 -15.59 9.31 14.84
CA GLU A 140 -17.05 9.16 15.04
C GLU A 140 -17.41 8.36 16.31
N ASN A 141 -16.61 7.34 16.64
CA ASN A 141 -16.84 6.46 17.79
C ASN A 141 -15.79 6.66 18.90
N GLY A 142 -15.11 7.82 18.89
CA GLY A 142 -13.84 7.98 19.61
C GLY A 142 -12.69 7.24 18.91
N GLU A 143 -11.46 7.55 19.32
CA GLU A 143 -10.25 6.92 18.78
C GLU A 143 -9.65 5.99 19.82
N VAL A 144 -9.26 4.77 19.40
CA VAL A 144 -8.47 3.90 20.26
C VAL A 144 -7.08 4.51 20.41
N LYS A 145 -6.60 4.54 21.66
CA LYS A 145 -5.32 5.16 22.03
C LYS A 145 -4.16 4.50 21.28
N LYS A 146 -3.55 5.26 20.38
CA LYS A 146 -2.24 4.96 19.75
C LYS A 146 -1.12 5.74 20.46
N ILE A 147 0.12 5.26 20.38
CA ILE A 147 1.25 5.91 21.08
C ILE A 147 1.61 7.28 20.46
N HIS A 148 1.15 7.59 19.24
CA HIS A 148 1.47 8.82 18.50
C HIS A 148 2.98 9.04 18.36
N GLN A 149 3.71 7.99 18.00
CA GLN A 149 5.14 8.11 17.72
C GLN A 149 5.34 8.76 16.35
N GLN A 150 6.19 9.78 16.30
CA GLN A 150 6.63 10.40 15.05
C GLN A 150 8.13 10.22 14.88
N ILE A 151 8.55 9.93 13.66
CA ILE A 151 9.97 9.94 13.30
C ILE A 151 10.42 11.41 13.23
N SER A 152 11.52 11.73 13.90
CA SER A 152 12.15 13.05 13.81
C SER A 152 12.41 13.43 12.36
N LYS A 153 12.08 14.68 12.00
CA LYS A 153 12.39 15.19 10.66
C LYS A 153 13.92 15.16 10.44
N PRO A 154 14.41 14.74 9.27
CA PRO A 154 15.85 14.71 9.01
C PRO A 154 16.45 16.12 9.14
N LYS A 155 17.63 16.25 9.76
CA LYS A 155 18.32 17.56 9.93
C LYS A 155 18.52 18.31 8.60
N LEU A 156 18.73 17.58 7.50
CA LEU A 156 18.80 18.14 6.13
C LEU A 156 17.57 18.98 5.74
N THR A 157 16.44 18.78 6.42
CA THR A 157 15.15 19.42 6.11
C THR A 157 14.83 20.63 7.00
N GLU A 158 15.76 21.08 7.85
CA GLU A 158 15.61 22.34 8.58
C GLU A 158 15.63 23.55 7.64
N PHE A 159 14.77 24.53 7.92
CA PHE A 159 14.61 25.69 7.03
C PHE A 159 15.86 26.57 7.06
N ASN A 160 16.53 26.65 5.91
CA ASN A 160 17.64 27.57 5.67
C ASN A 160 17.42 28.25 4.31
N ILE A 161 17.63 29.57 4.25
CA ILE A 161 17.48 30.39 3.05
C ILE A 161 18.41 29.89 1.92
N SER A 162 19.60 29.38 2.27
CA SER A 162 20.55 28.82 1.29
C SER A 162 19.96 27.64 0.51
N ASN A 163 19.04 26.89 1.11
CA ASN A 163 18.45 25.69 0.52
C ASN A 163 17.12 25.98 -0.20
N LEU A 164 16.67 27.24 -0.23
CA LEU A 164 15.39 27.63 -0.83
C LEU A 164 15.27 27.24 -2.32
N PRO A 165 16.28 27.45 -3.18
CA PRO A 165 16.20 27.01 -4.58
C PRO A 165 16.01 25.50 -4.70
N GLN A 166 16.75 24.72 -3.90
CA GLN A 166 16.66 23.26 -3.89
C GLN A 166 15.29 22.79 -3.37
N ARG A 167 14.71 23.47 -2.38
CA ARG A 167 13.35 23.21 -1.89
C ARG A 167 12.30 23.43 -2.97
N ILE A 168 12.39 24.53 -3.71
CA ILE A 168 11.46 24.85 -4.80
C ILE A 168 11.59 23.80 -5.91
N LEU A 169 12.81 23.50 -6.35
CA LEU A 169 13.05 22.49 -7.39
C LEU A 169 12.60 21.09 -6.94
N GLY A 170 12.89 20.69 -5.70
CA GLY A 170 12.45 19.42 -5.14
C GLY A 170 10.92 19.34 -5.02
N TYR A 171 10.26 20.42 -4.60
CA TYR A 171 8.80 20.52 -4.57
C TYR A 171 8.22 20.34 -5.97
N LEU A 172 8.75 21.06 -6.97
CA LEU A 172 8.33 20.92 -8.36
C LEU A 172 8.54 19.48 -8.85
N ALA A 173 9.70 18.88 -8.58
CA ALA A 173 10.00 17.50 -8.99
C ALA A 173 8.98 16.50 -8.41
N VAL A 174 8.69 16.57 -7.10
CA VAL A 174 7.75 15.68 -6.41
C VAL A 174 6.32 15.84 -6.95
N HIS A 175 5.88 17.08 -7.17
CA HIS A 175 4.52 17.37 -7.61
C HIS A 175 4.30 17.19 -9.12
N THR A 176 5.37 17.07 -9.91
CA THR A 176 5.29 16.84 -11.37
C THR A 176 5.51 15.37 -11.74
N PHE A 177 6.61 14.74 -11.32
CA PHE A 177 6.93 13.36 -11.71
C PHE A 177 7.31 12.45 -10.55
N GLY A 178 8.02 12.93 -9.53
CA GLY A 178 8.61 12.09 -8.47
C GLY A 178 7.60 11.21 -7.75
N ARG A 179 6.48 11.78 -7.28
CA ARG A 179 5.40 11.01 -6.64
C ARG A 179 4.76 10.00 -7.58
N ARG A 180 4.63 10.33 -8.88
CA ARG A 180 3.99 9.46 -9.88
C ARG A 180 4.88 8.28 -10.27
N MET A 181 6.20 8.45 -10.22
CA MET A 181 7.15 7.34 -10.35
C MET A 181 7.17 6.47 -9.10
N LEU A 182 7.06 7.07 -7.92
CA LEU A 182 7.03 6.34 -6.65
C LEU A 182 5.75 5.53 -6.49
N TYR A 183 4.59 6.09 -6.87
CA TYR A 183 3.26 5.48 -6.82
C TYR A 183 2.54 5.54 -8.18
N PRO A 184 2.96 4.73 -9.17
CA PRO A 184 2.34 4.71 -10.49
C PRO A 184 0.86 4.30 -10.46
N GLY A 185 0.43 3.53 -9.46
CA GLY A 185 -0.99 3.17 -9.26
C GLY A 185 -1.93 4.37 -9.06
N ALA A 186 -1.42 5.51 -8.58
CA ALA A 186 -2.20 6.74 -8.43
C ALA A 186 -2.36 7.52 -9.75
N THR A 187 -1.72 7.08 -10.83
CA THR A 187 -1.83 7.77 -12.11
C THR A 187 -3.13 7.41 -12.82
N ALA A 188 -3.72 8.38 -13.53
CA ALA A 188 -4.93 8.14 -14.30
C ALA A 188 -4.73 7.07 -15.39
N LEU A 189 -3.52 6.95 -15.95
CA LEU A 189 -3.18 5.96 -16.96
C LEU A 189 -3.27 4.54 -16.41
N ILE A 190 -2.58 4.26 -15.30
CA ILE A 190 -2.59 2.93 -14.69
C ILE A 190 -3.99 2.59 -14.19
N ASN A 191 -4.65 3.49 -13.47
CA ASN A 191 -6.04 3.32 -13.03
C ASN A 191 -7.00 2.98 -14.19
N SER A 192 -6.84 3.63 -15.34
CA SER A 192 -7.65 3.33 -16.53
C SER A 192 -7.31 1.98 -17.14
N LEU A 193 -6.05 1.56 -17.12
CA LEU A 193 -5.59 0.29 -17.71
C LEU A 193 -6.05 -0.91 -16.86
N VAL A 194 -5.94 -0.81 -15.53
CA VAL A 194 -6.32 -1.92 -14.62
C VAL A 194 -7.79 -1.90 -14.24
N GLY A 195 -8.53 -0.81 -14.48
CA GLY A 195 -9.91 -0.61 -14.05
C GLY A 195 -10.87 -1.78 -14.33
N PRO A 196 -10.87 -2.40 -15.53
CA PRO A 196 -11.69 -3.58 -15.81
C PRO A 196 -11.34 -4.78 -14.91
N VAL A 197 -10.05 -5.05 -14.71
CA VAL A 197 -9.55 -6.14 -13.85
C VAL A 197 -9.95 -5.89 -12.40
N LEU A 198 -9.78 -4.65 -11.90
CA LEU A 198 -10.19 -4.27 -10.55
C LEU A 198 -11.70 -4.48 -10.33
N SER A 199 -12.55 -4.08 -11.28
CA SER A 199 -14.00 -4.27 -11.17
C SER A 199 -14.40 -5.75 -11.19
N GLN A 200 -13.72 -6.58 -12.01
CA GLN A 200 -13.95 -8.02 -12.05
C GLN A 200 -13.54 -8.69 -10.73
N ASN A 201 -12.33 -8.43 -10.24
CA ASN A 201 -11.85 -9.07 -9.02
C ASN A 201 -12.55 -8.55 -7.76
N ARG A 202 -12.97 -7.28 -7.72
CA ARG A 202 -13.85 -6.79 -6.66
C ARG A 202 -15.17 -7.56 -6.61
N ALA A 203 -15.76 -7.85 -7.78
CA ALA A 203 -16.98 -8.65 -7.82
C ALA A 203 -16.73 -10.07 -7.29
N SER A 204 -15.64 -10.73 -7.71
CA SER A 204 -15.25 -12.05 -7.17
C SER A 204 -15.05 -12.03 -5.65
N LEU A 205 -14.37 -11.00 -5.10
CA LEU A 205 -14.21 -10.84 -3.65
C LEU A 205 -15.57 -10.70 -2.92
N ILE A 206 -16.53 -9.97 -3.51
CA ILE A 206 -17.84 -9.78 -2.89
C ILE A 206 -18.70 -11.05 -3.01
N GLU A 207 -18.79 -11.63 -4.21
CA GLU A 207 -19.70 -12.72 -4.53
C GLU A 207 -19.19 -14.07 -4.02
N GLU A 208 -17.90 -14.37 -4.22
CA GLU A 208 -17.32 -15.68 -3.89
C GLU A 208 -16.73 -15.73 -2.47
N LYS A 209 -16.26 -14.58 -1.97
CA LYS A 209 -15.62 -14.49 -0.64
C LYS A 209 -16.45 -13.72 0.39
N GLN A 210 -17.69 -13.35 0.06
CA GLN A 210 -18.60 -12.60 0.95
C GLN A 210 -18.01 -11.26 1.43
N GLY A 211 -17.18 -10.64 0.58
CA GLY A 211 -16.54 -9.37 0.85
C GLY A 211 -17.54 -8.22 1.05
N LYS A 212 -17.24 -7.36 2.01
CA LYS A 212 -18.03 -6.17 2.36
C LYS A 212 -17.18 -4.93 2.09
N ARG A 213 -17.51 -4.20 1.02
CA ARG A 213 -16.89 -2.92 0.70
C ARG A 213 -17.37 -1.81 1.64
N ALA A 214 -16.49 -0.88 1.97
CA ALA A 214 -16.83 0.32 2.73
C ALA A 214 -16.01 1.54 2.26
N LYS A 215 -16.54 2.73 2.52
CA LYS A 215 -15.84 4.01 2.36
C LYS A 215 -15.51 4.60 3.72
N LEU A 216 -14.22 4.76 3.99
CA LEU A 216 -13.72 5.39 5.20
C LEU A 216 -13.37 6.85 4.91
N LEU A 217 -13.65 7.77 5.83
CA LEU A 217 -13.15 9.15 5.77
C LEU A 217 -12.00 9.32 6.76
N SER A 218 -10.80 9.57 6.25
CA SER A 218 -9.59 9.79 7.04
C SER A 218 -9.56 11.17 7.71
N ALA A 219 -8.61 11.36 8.63
CA ALA A 219 -8.43 12.61 9.38
C ALA A 219 -8.16 13.85 8.49
N ASP A 220 -7.55 13.66 7.32
CA ASP A 220 -7.28 14.71 6.33
C ASP A 220 -8.38 14.85 5.27
N GLY A 221 -9.53 14.19 5.47
CA GLY A 221 -10.69 14.31 4.61
C GLY A 221 -10.63 13.49 3.32
N ASN A 222 -9.68 12.56 3.20
CA ASN A 222 -9.66 11.62 2.08
C ASN A 222 -10.65 10.48 2.30
N GLU A 223 -11.40 10.17 1.26
CA GLU A 223 -12.21 8.96 1.15
C GLU A 223 -11.32 7.78 0.74
N ILE A 224 -11.28 6.73 1.56
CA ILE A 224 -10.46 5.52 1.37
C ILE A 224 -11.37 4.34 1.07
N ASP A 225 -11.08 3.64 -0.04
CA ASP A 225 -11.79 2.46 -0.50
C ASP A 225 -11.23 1.20 0.15
N VAL A 226 -12.07 0.49 0.90
CA VAL A 226 -11.70 -0.73 1.62
C VAL A 226 -12.66 -1.87 1.34
N LEU A 227 -12.15 -3.10 1.47
CA LEU A 227 -12.97 -4.32 1.40
C LEU A 227 -12.57 -5.29 2.51
N PHE A 228 -13.57 -5.70 3.28
CA PHE A 228 -13.42 -6.62 4.39
C PHE A 228 -14.00 -8.01 4.06
N VAL A 229 -13.23 -9.06 4.30
CA VAL A 229 -13.68 -10.45 4.25
C VAL A 229 -13.61 -11.04 5.66
N ASP A 230 -14.77 -11.42 6.21
CA ASP A 230 -14.88 -11.99 7.56
C ASP A 230 -14.82 -13.51 7.51
N ARG A 231 -13.87 -14.09 8.24
CA ARG A 231 -13.69 -15.55 8.33
C ARG A 231 -13.80 -16.09 9.75
N ARG A 232 -14.21 -15.28 10.72
CA ARG A 232 -14.40 -15.72 12.11
C ARG A 232 -15.36 -16.92 12.23
N HIS A 233 -16.31 -17.04 11.30
CA HIS A 233 -17.32 -18.11 11.27
C HIS A 233 -17.04 -19.21 10.23
N SER A 234 -15.84 -19.24 9.64
CA SER A 234 -15.48 -20.21 8.59
C SER A 234 -15.09 -21.60 9.12
N GLY A 235 -14.96 -21.76 10.44
CA GLY A 235 -14.40 -22.97 11.07
C GLY A 235 -12.88 -23.04 11.07
N ASN A 236 -12.19 -22.19 10.30
CA ASN A 236 -10.73 -22.09 10.32
C ASN A 236 -10.25 -21.19 11.50
N PRO A 237 -9.37 -21.68 12.40
CA PRO A 237 -8.82 -20.88 13.51
C PRO A 237 -8.17 -19.56 13.07
N SER A 238 -7.50 -19.55 11.91
CA SER A 238 -6.85 -18.36 11.34
C SER A 238 -7.84 -17.22 11.08
N GLY A 239 -9.12 -17.54 10.87
CA GLY A 239 -10.18 -16.57 10.65
C GLY A 239 -10.42 -15.60 11.82
N LYS A 240 -9.94 -15.94 13.03
CA LYS A 240 -9.97 -15.03 14.20
C LYS A 240 -8.98 -13.87 14.09
N THR A 241 -7.93 -14.03 13.29
CA THR A 241 -6.94 -12.98 13.04
C THR A 241 -7.35 -12.17 11.81
N LEU A 242 -7.39 -10.85 11.95
CA LEU A 242 -7.54 -9.94 10.82
C LEU A 242 -6.17 -9.60 10.24
N VAL A 243 -6.01 -9.78 8.93
CA VAL A 243 -4.82 -9.31 8.22
C VAL A 243 -5.15 -8.00 7.50
N VAL A 244 -4.50 -6.91 7.91
CA VAL A 244 -4.56 -5.62 7.21
C VAL A 244 -3.48 -5.60 6.13
N CYS A 245 -3.90 -5.58 4.87
CA CYS A 245 -3.03 -5.71 3.71
C CYS A 245 -2.59 -4.33 3.20
N CYS A 246 -1.29 -4.04 3.27
CA CYS A 246 -0.66 -2.81 2.81
C CYS A 246 0.03 -3.06 1.46
N GLU A 247 -0.56 -2.49 0.41
CA GLU A 247 -0.23 -2.81 -0.98
C GLU A 247 1.06 -2.16 -1.50
N GLY A 248 1.53 -2.66 -2.64
CA GLY A 248 2.66 -2.12 -3.39
C GLY A 248 2.31 -0.84 -4.17
N ASN A 249 3.30 -0.24 -4.84
CA ASN A 249 3.15 1.06 -5.50
C ASN A 249 2.28 1.08 -6.78
N ALA A 250 1.93 -0.10 -7.28
CA ALA A 250 0.92 -0.36 -8.28
C ALA A 250 -0.02 -1.51 -7.84
N GLY A 251 0.00 -1.83 -6.54
CA GLY A 251 -0.87 -2.81 -5.92
C GLY A 251 -2.22 -2.19 -5.60
N PHE A 252 -3.26 -3.01 -5.68
CA PHE A 252 -4.62 -2.66 -5.27
C PHE A 252 -5.17 -3.84 -4.51
N TYR A 253 -6.07 -3.59 -3.55
CA TYR A 253 -6.61 -4.68 -2.74
C TYR A 253 -7.30 -5.77 -3.58
N GLU A 254 -7.76 -5.44 -4.81
CA GLU A 254 -8.39 -6.37 -5.74
C GLU A 254 -7.43 -7.33 -6.44
N ILE A 255 -6.13 -7.02 -6.55
CA ILE A 255 -5.16 -7.79 -7.34
C ILE A 255 -3.82 -8.04 -6.63
N GLY A 256 -3.64 -7.45 -5.45
CA GLY A 256 -2.36 -7.40 -4.76
C GLY A 256 -2.22 -8.45 -3.67
N CYS A 257 -1.63 -8.04 -2.55
CA CYS A 257 -1.21 -8.91 -1.47
C CYS A 257 -2.37 -9.48 -0.62
N THR A 258 -3.61 -9.04 -0.84
CA THR A 258 -4.81 -9.60 -0.15
C THR A 258 -5.05 -11.07 -0.42
N VAL A 259 -4.64 -11.59 -1.58
CA VAL A 259 -4.88 -12.98 -1.98
C VAL A 259 -4.18 -13.97 -1.05
N THR A 260 -2.94 -13.70 -0.67
CA THR A 260 -2.12 -14.58 0.17
C THR A 260 -2.76 -14.92 1.53
N PRO A 261 -3.15 -13.94 2.39
CA PRO A 261 -3.85 -14.26 3.63
C PRO A 261 -5.27 -14.80 3.41
N LEU A 262 -5.94 -14.43 2.32
CA LEU A 262 -7.22 -15.06 1.94
C LEU A 262 -7.06 -16.52 1.56
N GLU A 263 -5.95 -16.95 0.98
CA GLU A 263 -5.70 -18.38 0.76
C GLU A 263 -5.32 -19.08 2.08
N GLY A 264 -4.64 -18.37 2.99
CA GLY A 264 -4.25 -18.86 4.31
C GLY A 264 -5.37 -18.99 5.36
N GLY A 265 -6.63 -18.71 5.00
CA GLY A 265 -7.76 -18.88 5.93
C GLY A 265 -8.11 -17.67 6.80
N TYR A 266 -7.39 -16.56 6.67
CA TYR A 266 -7.54 -15.39 7.55
C TYR A 266 -8.75 -14.52 7.21
N SER A 267 -9.22 -13.73 8.19
CA SER A 267 -10.02 -12.54 7.88
C SER A 267 -9.12 -11.48 7.28
N VAL A 268 -9.59 -10.71 6.29
CA VAL A 268 -8.73 -9.77 5.55
C VAL A 268 -9.41 -8.41 5.41
N LEU A 269 -8.66 -7.35 5.64
CA LEU A 269 -9.04 -5.98 5.33
C LEU A 269 -8.04 -5.42 4.31
N GLY A 270 -8.48 -5.37 3.06
CA GLY A 270 -7.74 -4.74 1.98
C GLY A 270 -8.16 -3.28 1.81
N TRP A 271 -7.23 -2.42 1.43
CA TRP A 271 -7.48 -1.00 1.21
C TRP A 271 -6.63 -0.47 0.05
N ASN A 272 -7.12 0.59 -0.60
CA ASN A 272 -6.40 1.28 -1.67
C ASN A 272 -5.76 2.57 -1.17
N HIS A 273 -4.49 2.79 -1.50
CA HIS A 273 -3.74 4.01 -1.20
C HIS A 273 -4.50 5.29 -1.62
N PRO A 274 -4.29 6.44 -0.96
CA PRO A 274 -4.69 7.74 -1.47
C PRO A 274 -4.40 7.92 -2.97
N GLY A 275 -5.45 8.22 -3.75
CA GLY A 275 -5.39 8.38 -5.21
C GLY A 275 -5.45 7.09 -6.03
N PHE A 276 -5.59 5.91 -5.41
CA PHE A 276 -5.72 4.63 -6.13
C PHE A 276 -7.20 4.25 -6.28
N SER A 277 -7.60 3.93 -7.51
CA SER A 277 -8.94 3.41 -7.84
C SER A 277 -10.06 4.29 -7.26
N GLY A 278 -10.79 3.80 -6.25
CA GLY A 278 -11.85 4.55 -5.57
C GLY A 278 -11.34 5.61 -4.60
N SER A 279 -10.14 5.45 -4.04
CA SER A 279 -9.61 6.35 -3.02
C SER A 279 -9.28 7.73 -3.57
N THR A 280 -9.64 8.76 -2.81
CA THR A 280 -9.28 10.16 -3.11
C THR A 280 -7.92 10.53 -2.52
N GLY A 281 -7.45 11.77 -2.74
CA GLY A 281 -6.16 12.23 -2.23
C GLY A 281 -4.98 11.90 -3.12
N ILE A 282 -3.78 11.95 -2.53
CA ILE A 282 -2.50 11.67 -3.19
C ILE A 282 -1.58 10.92 -2.22
N PRO A 283 -0.72 10.01 -2.71
CA PRO A 283 0.10 9.15 -1.85
C PRO A 283 1.34 9.92 -1.36
N LEU A 284 1.12 10.91 -0.49
CA LEU A 284 2.16 11.56 0.30
C LEU A 284 2.30 10.82 1.63
N PRO A 285 3.50 10.80 2.24
CA PRO A 285 3.74 10.11 3.52
C PRO A 285 2.67 10.38 4.59
N SER A 286 2.25 11.65 4.76
CA SER A 286 1.21 12.01 5.73
C SER A 286 -0.18 11.48 5.37
N GLN A 287 -0.55 11.46 4.09
CA GLN A 287 -1.85 10.94 3.65
C GLN A 287 -1.90 9.41 3.72
N GLU A 288 -0.78 8.74 3.41
CA GLU A 288 -0.61 7.30 3.61
C GLU A 288 -0.81 6.91 5.08
N GLN A 289 -0.21 7.67 6.01
CA GLN A 289 -0.38 7.48 7.44
C GLN A 289 -1.83 7.71 7.88
N ASN A 290 -2.46 8.81 7.47
CA ASN A 290 -3.86 9.10 7.80
C ASN A 290 -4.82 8.04 7.24
N ALA A 291 -4.53 7.50 6.05
CA ALA A 291 -5.33 6.45 5.43
C ALA A 291 -5.22 5.13 6.19
N VAL A 292 -4.00 4.64 6.46
CA VAL A 292 -3.82 3.37 7.18
C VAL A 292 -4.30 3.47 8.63
N ASP A 293 -4.22 4.66 9.24
CA ASP A 293 -4.80 4.92 10.57
C ASP A 293 -6.33 4.80 10.56
N ALA A 294 -7.00 5.34 9.53
CA ALA A 294 -8.44 5.17 9.35
C ALA A 294 -8.83 3.69 9.18
N VAL A 295 -8.01 2.93 8.45
CA VAL A 295 -8.19 1.48 8.27
C VAL A 295 -8.07 0.74 9.61
N MET A 296 -7.05 1.05 10.42
CA MET A 296 -6.86 0.44 11.75
C MET A 296 -7.99 0.80 12.71
N GLN A 297 -8.37 2.07 12.78
CA GLN A 297 -9.44 2.53 13.66
C GLN A 297 -10.81 1.96 13.24
N TYR A 298 -11.05 1.79 11.93
CA TYR A 298 -12.24 1.08 11.44
C TYR A 298 -12.23 -0.40 11.83
N ALA A 299 -11.09 -1.08 11.70
CA ALA A 299 -10.94 -2.48 12.10
C ALA A 299 -11.26 -2.70 13.59
N ILE A 300 -10.80 -1.79 14.44
CA ILE A 300 -11.00 -1.88 15.89
C ILE A 300 -12.42 -1.48 16.27
N ASN A 301 -12.84 -0.27 15.90
CA ASN A 301 -14.08 0.31 16.41
C ASN A 301 -15.35 -0.18 15.68
N SER A 302 -15.23 -0.66 14.44
CA SER A 302 -16.38 -1.06 13.64
C SER A 302 -16.41 -2.55 13.31
N LEU A 303 -15.25 -3.17 13.04
CA LEU A 303 -15.19 -4.61 12.74
C LEU A 303 -15.02 -5.48 14.00
N GLY A 304 -14.65 -4.87 15.12
CA GLY A 304 -14.55 -5.52 16.44
C GLY A 304 -13.33 -6.42 16.60
N PHE A 305 -12.22 -6.11 15.93
CA PHE A 305 -10.94 -6.79 16.16
C PHE A 305 -10.12 -6.00 17.19
N THR A 306 -9.68 -6.67 18.25
CA THR A 306 -8.70 -6.09 19.18
C THR A 306 -7.32 -6.07 18.52
N PRO A 307 -6.43 -5.11 18.85
CA PRO A 307 -5.10 -5.01 18.23
C PRO A 307 -4.28 -6.32 18.24
N ASP A 308 -4.37 -7.09 19.31
CA ASP A 308 -3.71 -8.40 19.51
C ASP A 308 -4.29 -9.52 18.61
N ASN A 309 -5.39 -9.24 17.90
CA ASN A 309 -5.97 -10.08 16.86
C ASN A 309 -5.81 -9.48 15.45
N ILE A 310 -5.01 -8.43 15.29
CA ILE A 310 -4.71 -7.81 13.99
C ILE A 310 -3.26 -8.06 13.63
N ALA A 311 -3.01 -8.54 12.42
CA ALA A 311 -1.70 -8.66 11.82
C ALA A 311 -1.55 -7.69 10.64
N GLY A 312 -0.37 -7.10 10.49
CA GLY A 312 -0.01 -6.34 9.29
C GLY A 312 0.62 -7.26 8.25
N PHE A 313 0.16 -7.20 6.99
CA PHE A 313 0.86 -7.80 5.86
C PHE A 313 1.21 -6.72 4.86
N ALA A 314 2.47 -6.64 4.46
CA ALA A 314 2.96 -5.60 3.57
C ALA A 314 3.70 -6.19 2.39
N TRP A 315 3.52 -5.60 1.22
CA TRP A 315 4.32 -5.88 0.04
C TRP A 315 5.04 -4.62 -0.45
N SER A 316 6.36 -4.71 -0.64
CA SER A 316 7.16 -3.63 -1.23
C SER A 316 7.03 -2.31 -0.45
N ILE A 317 6.67 -1.21 -1.13
CA ILE A 317 6.46 0.10 -0.51
C ILE A 317 5.39 0.09 0.59
N GLY A 318 4.46 -0.86 0.57
CA GLY A 318 3.46 -1.06 1.62
C GLY A 318 4.07 -1.32 2.99
N GLY A 319 5.33 -1.74 3.04
CA GLY A 319 6.11 -1.83 4.27
C GLY A 319 6.15 -0.52 5.07
N TYR A 320 6.04 0.63 4.41
CA TYR A 320 5.95 1.93 5.08
C TYR A 320 4.68 2.08 5.92
N THR A 321 3.51 1.79 5.36
CA THR A 321 2.25 1.93 6.10
C THR A 321 2.11 0.85 7.16
N ALA A 322 2.55 -0.39 6.85
CA ALA A 322 2.51 -1.48 7.82
C ALA A 322 3.46 -1.25 9.00
N SER A 323 4.70 -0.78 8.78
CA SER A 323 5.63 -0.48 9.87
C SER A 323 5.20 0.76 10.67
N TRP A 324 4.57 1.75 10.04
CA TRP A 324 3.93 2.85 10.77
C TRP A 324 2.81 2.38 11.70
N VAL A 325 1.98 1.41 11.25
CA VAL A 325 0.97 0.77 12.09
C VAL A 325 1.64 0.06 13.26
N ALA A 326 2.63 -0.78 12.99
CA ALA A 326 3.34 -1.52 14.04
C ALA A 326 3.96 -0.58 15.10
N MET A 327 4.54 0.54 14.67
CA MET A 327 5.09 1.56 15.57
C MET A 327 4.05 2.25 16.46
N ASN A 328 2.82 2.47 15.96
CA ASN A 328 1.79 3.25 16.66
C ASN A 328 0.77 2.40 17.43
N TYR A 329 0.62 1.13 17.03
CA TYR A 329 -0.26 0.14 17.63
C TYR A 329 0.62 -1.01 18.18
N PRO A 330 1.25 -0.84 19.36
CA PRO A 330 2.25 -1.78 19.87
C PRO A 330 1.68 -3.18 20.18
N ASP A 331 0.39 -3.25 20.50
CA ASP A 331 -0.34 -4.48 20.79
C ASP A 331 -0.73 -5.23 19.51
N LEU A 332 -0.27 -4.79 18.33
CA LEU A 332 -0.46 -5.51 17.07
C LEU A 332 0.06 -6.95 17.24
N LYS A 333 -0.70 -7.93 16.72
CA LYS A 333 -0.35 -9.34 16.86
C LYS A 333 1.02 -9.68 16.28
N TYR A 334 1.26 -9.22 15.05
CA TYR A 334 2.54 -9.33 14.34
C TYR A 334 2.51 -8.58 13.01
N ILE A 335 3.68 -8.42 12.40
CA ILE A 335 3.83 -7.90 11.04
C ILE A 335 4.65 -8.87 10.17
N VAL A 336 4.19 -9.09 8.94
CA VAL A 336 4.91 -9.80 7.88
C VAL A 336 5.18 -8.82 6.73
N VAL A 337 6.44 -8.69 6.32
CA VAL A 337 6.84 -7.79 5.24
C VAL A 337 7.51 -8.59 4.11
N ASP A 338 6.86 -8.63 2.95
CA ASP A 338 7.34 -9.29 1.73
C ASP A 338 7.96 -8.28 0.78
N ALA A 339 9.15 -8.61 0.25
CA ALA A 339 9.84 -7.81 -0.75
C ALA A 339 9.98 -6.32 -0.36
N THR A 340 10.15 -6.07 0.94
CA THR A 340 10.20 -4.72 1.52
C THR A 340 11.65 -4.27 1.70
N PHE A 341 11.86 -2.96 1.84
CA PHE A 341 13.15 -2.31 1.95
C PHE A 341 13.29 -1.52 3.26
N ASP A 342 14.50 -1.06 3.59
CA ASP A 342 14.75 -0.27 4.79
C ASP A 342 14.47 1.22 4.61
N ASP A 343 14.89 1.78 3.47
CA ASP A 343 14.84 3.20 3.17
C ASP A 343 14.63 3.41 1.65
N ILE A 344 13.81 4.38 1.29
CA ILE A 344 13.53 4.70 -0.12
C ILE A 344 14.66 5.45 -0.82
N VAL A 345 15.53 6.17 -0.09
CA VAL A 345 16.58 7.01 -0.70
C VAL A 345 17.51 6.21 -1.63
N PRO A 346 18.09 5.07 -1.21
CA PRO A 346 18.97 4.28 -2.08
C PRO A 346 18.25 3.74 -3.33
N LEU A 347 16.96 3.43 -3.22
CA LEU A 347 16.14 2.99 -4.34
C LEU A 347 15.86 4.13 -5.32
N ALA A 348 15.57 5.33 -4.80
CA ALA A 348 15.35 6.52 -5.63
C ALA A 348 16.64 6.93 -6.37
N GLN A 349 17.78 6.90 -5.67
CA GLN A 349 19.09 7.19 -6.27
C GLN A 349 19.45 6.18 -7.37
N ALA A 350 19.19 4.88 -7.16
CA ALA A 350 19.45 3.84 -8.16
C ALA A 350 18.63 3.98 -9.46
N ARG A 351 17.55 4.77 -9.45
CA ARG A 351 16.69 5.03 -10.64
C ARG A 351 16.95 6.38 -11.28
N MET A 352 17.90 7.15 -10.77
CA MET A 352 18.25 8.50 -11.22
C MET A 352 19.71 8.55 -11.67
N PRO A 353 20.09 9.52 -12.53
CA PRO A 353 21.49 9.72 -12.87
C PRO A 353 22.35 10.03 -11.64
N GLU A 354 23.54 9.44 -11.54
CA GLU A 354 24.43 9.52 -10.37
C GLU A 354 24.74 10.97 -9.94
N TYR A 355 24.91 11.89 -10.90
CA TYR A 355 25.18 13.31 -10.61
C TYR A 355 24.02 14.06 -9.94
N PHE A 356 22.83 13.46 -9.82
CA PHE A 356 21.69 14.01 -9.07
C PHE A 356 21.56 13.43 -7.65
N GLU A 357 22.46 12.55 -7.20
CA GLU A 357 22.34 11.81 -5.93
C GLU A 357 21.95 12.70 -4.72
N ASN A 358 22.70 13.78 -4.49
CA ASN A 358 22.44 14.73 -3.40
C ASN A 358 21.10 15.46 -3.55
N PHE A 359 20.70 15.78 -4.77
CA PHE A 359 19.42 16.43 -5.05
C PHE A 359 18.25 15.47 -4.81
N VAL A 360 18.40 14.20 -5.22
CA VAL A 360 17.43 13.13 -5.01
C VAL A 360 17.26 12.89 -3.51
N GLU A 361 18.35 12.71 -2.77
CA GLU A 361 18.30 12.52 -1.32
C GLU A 361 17.58 13.69 -0.65
N PHE A 362 18.00 14.92 -0.91
CA PHE A 362 17.35 16.10 -0.33
C PHE A 362 15.85 16.16 -0.62
N THR A 363 15.47 15.91 -1.88
CA THR A 363 14.07 15.96 -2.33
C THR A 363 13.23 14.88 -1.66
N VAL A 364 13.73 13.65 -1.63
CA VAL A 364 13.06 12.50 -1.00
C VAL A 364 12.93 12.73 0.50
N ARG A 365 14.01 13.08 1.20
CA ARG A 365 13.98 13.35 2.64
C ARG A 365 13.03 14.50 3.01
N SER A 366 12.88 15.49 2.13
CA SER A 366 12.02 16.66 2.38
C SER A 366 10.52 16.38 2.19
N TYR A 367 10.16 15.53 1.23
CA TYR A 367 8.77 15.44 0.75
C TYR A 367 8.21 14.01 0.65
N LEU A 368 9.07 13.00 0.54
CA LEU A 368 8.71 11.60 0.32
C LEU A 368 9.53 10.66 1.24
N ASN A 369 9.76 11.07 2.50
CA ASN A 369 10.60 10.30 3.42
C ASN A 369 9.88 9.02 3.88
N LEU A 370 10.24 7.90 3.25
CA LEU A 370 9.77 6.56 3.60
C LEU A 370 10.93 5.78 4.24
N ASP A 371 11.02 5.87 5.57
CA ASP A 371 12.02 5.18 6.38
C ASP A 371 11.33 4.06 7.17
N ILE A 372 11.37 2.86 6.60
CA ILE A 372 10.68 1.67 7.11
C ILE A 372 11.45 1.10 8.30
N ALA A 373 12.79 1.12 8.23
CA ALA A 373 13.62 0.62 9.31
C ALA A 373 13.39 1.45 10.59
N GLU A 374 13.39 2.78 10.49
CA GLU A 374 13.11 3.65 11.64
C GLU A 374 11.73 3.36 12.27
N GLN A 375 10.71 3.08 11.47
CA GLN A 375 9.39 2.71 12.01
C GLN A 375 9.42 1.33 12.66
N LEU A 376 10.01 0.35 11.98
CA LEU A 376 9.96 -1.05 12.40
C LEU A 376 10.79 -1.32 13.66
N ILE A 377 11.92 -0.64 13.87
CA ILE A 377 12.73 -0.83 15.09
C ILE A 377 11.98 -0.40 16.36
N ARG A 378 11.02 0.52 16.25
CA ARG A 378 10.19 0.99 17.37
C ARG A 378 9.04 0.04 17.71
N TYR A 379 8.84 -1.01 16.91
CA TYR A 379 7.87 -2.05 17.18
C TYR A 379 8.53 -3.23 17.89
N SER A 380 8.06 -3.53 19.10
CA SER A 380 8.60 -4.60 19.95
C SER A 380 7.99 -5.98 19.64
N GLY A 381 6.85 -6.05 18.94
CA GLY A 381 6.16 -7.31 18.66
C GLY A 381 6.83 -8.19 17.59
N PRO A 382 6.22 -9.32 17.22
CA PRO A 382 6.81 -10.29 16.29
C PRO A 382 6.86 -9.77 14.84
N VAL A 383 7.98 -10.03 14.16
CA VAL A 383 8.28 -9.54 12.80
C VAL A 383 8.82 -10.68 11.93
N LEU A 384 8.28 -10.85 10.72
CA LEU A 384 8.82 -11.75 9.70
C LEU A 384 9.13 -10.97 8.42
N LEU A 385 10.36 -11.07 7.94
CA LEU A 385 10.80 -10.57 6.65
C LEU A 385 10.79 -11.72 5.64
N ILE A 386 10.19 -11.49 4.48
CA ILE A 386 10.25 -12.41 3.34
C ILE A 386 11.08 -11.73 2.26
N ARG A 387 12.27 -12.29 2.01
CA ARG A 387 13.20 -11.78 1.02
C ARG A 387 13.06 -12.57 -0.28
N ARG A 388 12.82 -11.85 -1.36
CA ARG A 388 12.81 -12.43 -2.71
C ARG A 388 14.22 -12.46 -3.27
N THR A 389 14.74 -13.64 -3.57
CA THR A 389 16.15 -13.82 -3.94
C THR A 389 16.48 -13.30 -5.34
N ARG A 390 15.47 -13.15 -6.21
CA ARG A 390 15.60 -12.62 -7.59
C ARG A 390 14.90 -11.26 -7.76
N ASP A 391 14.76 -10.50 -6.69
CA ASP A 391 14.06 -9.22 -6.70
C ASP A 391 14.81 -8.15 -7.50
N GLU A 392 14.21 -7.70 -8.59
CA GLU A 392 14.72 -6.69 -9.52
C GLU A 392 14.31 -5.25 -9.18
N MET A 393 13.44 -5.08 -8.18
CA MET A 393 12.84 -3.79 -7.83
C MET A 393 13.56 -3.17 -6.64
N ILE A 394 13.79 -3.94 -5.58
CA ILE A 394 14.43 -3.46 -4.33
C ILE A 394 15.92 -3.82 -4.24
N THR A 395 16.49 -4.38 -5.30
CA THR A 395 17.93 -4.65 -5.39
C THR A 395 18.61 -3.54 -6.18
N THR A 396 19.58 -2.84 -5.58
CA THR A 396 20.18 -1.63 -6.17
C THR A 396 21.36 -1.88 -7.10
N LYS A 397 21.92 -3.10 -7.11
CA LYS A 397 22.98 -3.50 -8.03
C LYS A 397 22.53 -4.70 -8.86
N SER A 398 22.76 -4.61 -10.18
CA SER A 398 22.51 -5.68 -11.15
C SER A 398 23.60 -5.68 -12.20
N ASP A 399 23.91 -6.83 -12.77
CA ASP A 399 24.84 -6.98 -13.89
C ASP A 399 24.24 -7.94 -14.95
N PRO A 400 24.95 -8.25 -16.05
CA PRO A 400 24.43 -9.17 -17.08
C PRO A 400 24.10 -10.59 -16.58
N THR A 401 24.60 -10.99 -15.40
CA THR A 401 24.33 -12.31 -14.79
C THR A 401 23.12 -12.29 -13.85
N GLY A 402 22.56 -11.10 -13.56
CA GLY A 402 21.32 -10.94 -12.83
C GLY A 402 21.41 -9.91 -11.68
N VAL A 403 20.42 -9.96 -10.79
CA VAL A 403 20.37 -9.11 -9.60
C VAL A 403 21.42 -9.53 -8.59
N LYS A 404 22.02 -8.58 -7.89
CA LYS A 404 23.02 -8.86 -6.86
C LYS A 404 22.39 -8.89 -5.48
N LEU A 405 22.16 -10.09 -4.96
CA LEU A 405 21.46 -10.34 -3.71
C LEU A 405 22.02 -9.53 -2.53
N TYR A 406 23.34 -9.31 -2.45
CA TYR A 406 23.97 -8.49 -1.40
C TYR A 406 23.44 -7.04 -1.37
N SER A 407 22.91 -6.53 -2.48
CA SER A 407 22.36 -5.18 -2.60
C SER A 407 20.84 -5.10 -2.46
N ASN A 408 20.18 -6.22 -2.13
CA ASN A 408 18.76 -6.25 -1.82
C ASN A 408 18.49 -5.43 -0.54
N ARG A 409 17.59 -4.44 -0.62
CA ARG A 409 17.31 -3.54 0.51
C ARG A 409 16.65 -4.22 1.71
N GLY A 410 16.04 -5.40 1.54
CA GLY A 410 15.55 -6.22 2.65
C GLY A 410 16.68 -6.69 3.59
N ASN A 411 17.91 -6.85 3.08
CA ASN A 411 19.08 -7.20 3.90
C ASN A 411 19.39 -6.09 4.92
N TYR A 412 19.37 -4.84 4.47
CA TYR A 412 19.64 -3.68 5.31
C TYR A 412 18.54 -3.48 6.35
N LEU A 413 17.29 -3.84 6.02
CA LEU A 413 16.18 -3.81 6.97
C LEU A 413 16.40 -4.83 8.10
N LEU A 414 16.79 -6.06 7.77
CA LEU A 414 17.11 -7.08 8.76
C LEU A 414 18.28 -6.66 9.65
N ILE A 415 19.37 -6.16 9.05
CA ILE A 415 20.56 -5.71 9.79
C ILE A 415 20.15 -4.64 10.82
N LYS A 416 19.46 -3.57 10.39
CA LYS A 416 19.01 -2.50 11.30
C LYS A 416 18.08 -3.01 12.39
N LEU A 417 17.17 -3.93 12.06
CA LEU A 417 16.26 -4.54 13.03
C LEU A 417 17.01 -5.33 14.10
N LEU A 418 17.95 -6.19 13.69
CA LEU A 418 18.70 -7.04 14.61
C LEU A 418 19.71 -6.24 15.43
N GLN A 419 20.38 -5.23 14.84
CA GLN A 419 21.24 -4.31 15.58
C GLN A 419 20.48 -3.56 16.67
N HIS A 420 19.23 -3.16 16.40
CA HIS A 420 18.39 -2.52 17.41
C HIS A 420 17.92 -3.50 18.47
N ARG A 421 17.43 -4.69 18.08
CA ARG A 421 16.86 -5.66 19.03
C ARG A 421 17.93 -6.34 19.90
N TYR A 422 19.11 -6.61 19.35
CA TYR A 422 20.16 -7.41 19.98
C TYR A 422 21.54 -6.73 19.84
N PRO A 423 21.71 -5.51 20.38
CA PRO A 423 22.92 -4.70 20.18
C PRO A 423 24.21 -5.36 20.71
N CYS A 424 24.11 -6.28 21.67
CA CYS A 424 25.26 -7.02 22.20
C CYS A 424 25.61 -8.30 21.42
N ILE A 425 24.82 -8.66 20.40
CA ILE A 425 25.07 -9.78 19.49
C ILE A 425 25.39 -9.26 18.08
N VAL A 426 24.54 -8.37 17.56
CA VAL A 426 24.68 -7.79 16.23
C VAL A 426 25.34 -6.42 16.34
N ASP A 427 26.67 -6.46 16.39
CA ASP A 427 27.56 -5.30 16.48
C ASP A 427 28.63 -5.38 15.36
N ASP A 428 29.58 -4.44 15.36
CA ASP A 428 30.65 -4.35 14.36
C ASP A 428 31.43 -5.67 14.18
N SER A 429 31.49 -6.52 15.21
CA SER A 429 32.20 -7.80 15.17
C SER A 429 31.48 -8.89 14.36
N THR A 430 30.14 -8.84 14.29
CA THR A 430 29.33 -9.83 13.58
C THR A 430 28.69 -9.31 12.30
N LEU A 431 28.76 -8.00 12.01
CA LEU A 431 28.22 -7.43 10.78
C LEU A 431 28.79 -8.07 9.52
N THR A 432 30.07 -8.44 9.51
CA THR A 432 30.69 -9.09 8.35
C THR A 432 30.09 -10.48 8.09
N VAL A 433 29.89 -11.30 9.12
CA VAL A 433 29.29 -12.64 8.96
C VAL A 433 27.83 -12.55 8.55
N LEU A 434 27.08 -11.58 9.10
CA LEU A 434 25.69 -11.35 8.73
C LEU A 434 25.56 -10.88 7.28
N ALA A 435 26.40 -9.94 6.85
CA ALA A 435 26.42 -9.45 5.47
C ALA A 435 26.80 -10.56 4.47
N ASP A 436 27.74 -11.43 4.83
CA ASP A 436 28.11 -12.60 4.00
C ASP A 436 26.96 -13.61 3.90
N TRP A 437 26.30 -13.94 5.00
CA TRP A 437 25.10 -14.79 4.99
C TRP A 437 23.97 -14.19 4.13
N LEU A 438 23.76 -12.88 4.21
CA LEU A 438 22.78 -12.16 3.41
C LEU A 438 23.19 -12.01 1.94
N ALA A 439 24.46 -12.13 1.59
CA ALA A 439 24.91 -12.12 0.20
C ALA A 439 24.71 -13.48 -0.50
N ARG A 440 24.40 -14.54 0.26
CA ARG A 440 24.38 -15.94 -0.19
C ARG A 440 22.96 -16.47 -0.39
N LEU A 441 22.84 -17.49 -1.24
CA LEU A 441 21.62 -18.30 -1.40
C LEU A 441 21.56 -19.40 -0.33
N LYS A 442 20.39 -20.02 -0.17
CA LYS A 442 20.08 -21.00 0.87
C LYS A 442 21.16 -22.09 1.05
N SER A 443 21.62 -22.75 -0.01
CA SER A 443 22.66 -23.79 0.11
C SER A 443 23.97 -23.26 0.69
N GLN A 444 24.41 -22.08 0.27
CA GLN A 444 25.63 -21.43 0.78
C GLN A 444 25.45 -20.86 2.20
N GLN A 445 24.21 -20.55 2.57
CA GLN A 445 23.84 -20.18 3.93
C GLN A 445 23.89 -21.40 4.86
N GLU A 446 23.48 -22.58 4.38
CA GLU A 446 23.61 -23.86 5.09
C GLU A 446 25.07 -24.24 5.30
N ASP A 447 25.93 -24.05 4.29
CA ASP A 447 27.38 -24.26 4.43
C ASP A 447 27.97 -23.34 5.53
N LEU A 448 27.56 -22.08 5.57
CA LEU A 448 28.02 -21.11 6.58
C LEU A 448 27.49 -21.48 7.99
N TRP A 449 26.25 -21.94 8.07
CA TRP A 449 25.63 -22.44 9.30
C TRP A 449 26.39 -23.63 9.88
N GLN A 450 26.77 -24.59 9.03
CA GLN A 450 27.57 -25.75 9.43
C GLN A 450 29.00 -25.35 9.80
N THR A 451 29.61 -24.43 9.04
CA THR A 451 30.99 -23.95 9.29
C THR A 451 31.12 -23.27 10.65
N HIS A 452 30.10 -22.49 11.05
CA HIS A 452 30.06 -21.87 12.37
C HIS A 452 29.47 -22.77 13.45
N GLU A 453 29.13 -24.03 13.14
CA GLU A 453 28.58 -25.00 14.09
C GLU A 453 27.40 -24.41 14.90
N VAL A 454 26.43 -23.84 14.19
CA VAL A 454 25.25 -23.22 14.82
C VAL A 454 24.30 -24.31 15.31
N ASP A 455 24.17 -24.43 16.63
CA ASP A 455 23.18 -25.30 17.28
C ASP A 455 21.92 -24.49 17.60
N GLU A 456 20.81 -24.88 16.97
CA GLU A 456 19.52 -24.20 17.08
C GLU A 456 18.92 -24.29 18.49
N ASP A 457 19.10 -25.45 19.13
CA ASP A 457 18.53 -25.76 20.44
C ASP A 457 19.35 -25.06 21.55
N GLU A 458 20.67 -24.98 21.40
CA GLU A 458 21.55 -24.18 22.27
C GLU A 458 21.22 -22.68 22.18
N CYS A 459 21.10 -22.14 20.96
CA CYS A 459 20.80 -20.72 20.76
C CYS A 459 19.44 -20.36 21.39
N LEU A 460 18.42 -21.20 21.15
CA LEU A 460 17.09 -20.99 21.75
C LEU A 460 17.12 -21.10 23.27
N ALA A 461 17.86 -22.06 23.83
CA ALA A 461 18.02 -22.21 25.28
C ALA A 461 18.67 -20.99 25.92
N LYS A 462 19.71 -20.43 25.29
CA LYS A 462 20.37 -19.19 25.74
C LYS A 462 19.40 -18.01 25.74
N ILE A 463 18.61 -17.83 24.68
CA ILE A 463 17.58 -16.77 24.60
C ILE A 463 16.53 -16.94 25.69
N ARG A 464 15.95 -18.14 25.84
CA ARG A 464 14.93 -18.41 26.87
C ARG A 464 15.47 -18.23 28.29
N SER A 465 16.71 -18.65 28.54
CA SER A 465 17.37 -18.46 29.83
C SER A 465 17.55 -16.97 30.16
N TYR A 466 17.98 -16.18 29.17
CA TYR A 466 18.12 -14.74 29.33
C TYR A 466 16.78 -14.08 29.63
N ILE A 467 15.73 -14.37 28.85
CA ILE A 467 14.40 -13.77 29.02
C ILE A 467 13.80 -14.12 30.39
N ARG A 468 13.94 -15.37 30.85
CA ARG A 468 13.48 -15.79 32.19
C ARG A 468 14.16 -15.03 33.33
N SER A 469 15.42 -14.63 33.13
CA SER A 469 16.23 -13.93 34.13
C SER A 469 16.14 -12.40 34.02
N ASN A 470 15.65 -11.89 32.90
CA ASN A 470 15.61 -10.47 32.56
C ASN A 470 14.22 -10.09 32.03
N SER A 471 14.16 -9.28 30.97
CA SER A 471 12.92 -8.91 30.27
C SER A 471 12.97 -9.38 28.81
N ASP A 472 11.80 -9.51 28.21
CA ASP A 472 11.58 -9.75 26.78
C ASP A 472 11.53 -8.44 25.95
N THR A 473 11.88 -7.31 26.56
CA THR A 473 11.81 -5.99 25.90
C THR A 473 13.04 -5.73 25.03
N PHE A 474 12.83 -4.95 23.95
CA PHE A 474 13.89 -4.49 23.06
C PHE A 474 14.23 -3.02 23.34
N PRO A 475 15.51 -2.60 23.24
CA PRO A 475 16.70 -3.42 22.96
C PRO A 475 17.05 -4.39 24.10
N CYS A 476 17.53 -5.57 23.75
CA CYS A 476 17.88 -6.65 24.68
C CYS A 476 19.40 -6.83 24.76
N ASN A 477 19.98 -6.82 25.97
CA ASN A 477 21.42 -6.91 26.20
C ASN A 477 21.95 -8.36 26.24
N ILE A 478 21.17 -9.33 25.76
CA ILE A 478 21.67 -10.68 25.53
C ILE A 478 22.87 -10.62 24.59
N GLY A 479 23.94 -11.36 24.93
CA GLY A 479 25.23 -11.29 24.25
C GLY A 479 26.32 -10.56 25.04
N GLU A 480 25.96 -9.88 26.13
CA GLU A 480 26.96 -9.31 27.04
C GLU A 480 27.84 -10.42 27.62
N GLY A 481 29.15 -10.32 27.38
CA GLY A 481 30.13 -11.33 27.79
C GLY A 481 30.24 -12.56 26.88
N TYR A 482 29.48 -12.62 25.77
CA TYR A 482 29.66 -13.69 24.78
C TYR A 482 30.99 -13.55 24.07
N SER A 483 31.62 -14.68 23.78
CA SER A 483 32.76 -14.72 22.87
C SER A 483 32.34 -14.33 21.44
N GLU A 484 33.31 -13.89 20.65
CA GLU A 484 33.12 -13.56 19.23
C GLU A 484 32.44 -14.69 18.44
N GLU A 485 32.84 -15.93 18.67
CA GLU A 485 32.22 -17.09 18.00
C GLU A 485 30.78 -17.33 18.46
N GLU A 486 30.47 -17.16 19.74
CA GLU A 486 29.09 -17.26 20.23
C GLU A 486 28.19 -16.17 19.64
N LYS A 487 28.70 -14.93 19.51
CA LYS A 487 27.97 -13.86 18.85
C LYS A 487 27.70 -14.20 17.39
N LYS A 488 28.69 -14.69 16.64
CA LYS A 488 28.50 -15.12 15.23
C LYS A 488 27.42 -16.20 15.10
N LYS A 489 27.47 -17.24 15.94
CA LYS A 489 26.45 -18.30 15.97
C LYS A 489 25.05 -17.73 16.22
N MET A 490 24.92 -16.89 17.24
CA MET A 490 23.65 -16.26 17.60
C MET A 490 23.14 -15.30 16.51
N THR A 491 24.02 -14.55 15.86
CA THR A 491 23.68 -13.67 14.72
C THR A 491 23.09 -14.47 13.56
N LEU A 492 23.71 -15.59 13.18
CA LEU A 492 23.21 -16.46 12.11
C LEU A 492 21.87 -17.11 12.48
N TYR A 493 21.74 -17.57 13.73
CA TYR A 493 20.48 -18.08 14.27
C TYR A 493 19.36 -17.04 14.19
N LEU A 494 19.59 -15.82 14.69
CA LEU A 494 18.58 -14.76 14.68
C LEU A 494 18.22 -14.36 13.25
N ALA A 495 19.19 -14.25 12.34
CA ALA A 495 18.93 -13.94 10.94
C ALA A 495 17.97 -14.96 10.30
N SER A 496 18.16 -16.26 10.58
CA SER A 496 17.29 -17.32 10.04
C SER A 496 15.89 -17.36 10.65
N ARG A 497 15.70 -16.80 11.85
CA ARG A 497 14.39 -16.66 12.49
C ARG A 497 13.57 -15.50 11.95
N TYR A 498 14.23 -14.39 11.67
CA TYR A 498 13.57 -13.15 11.26
C TYR A 498 13.37 -13.04 9.76
N MET A 499 14.16 -13.76 8.94
CA MET A 499 14.10 -13.69 7.48
C MET A 499 13.94 -15.07 6.83
N VAL A 500 13.00 -15.16 5.89
CA VAL A 500 12.80 -16.33 5.04
C VAL A 500 13.01 -15.94 3.58
N ASP A 501 13.74 -16.78 2.84
CA ASP A 501 13.93 -16.60 1.40
C ASP A 501 12.79 -17.22 0.59
N PHE A 502 12.34 -16.49 -0.42
CA PHE A 502 11.43 -16.96 -1.46
C PHE A 502 12.09 -16.81 -2.83
N ASP A 503 12.29 -17.93 -3.54
CA ASP A 503 12.95 -17.92 -4.84
C ASP A 503 12.04 -17.39 -5.97
N SER A 504 11.95 -16.07 -6.05
CA SER A 504 11.01 -15.40 -6.96
C SER A 504 11.46 -13.98 -7.31
N THR A 505 10.89 -13.44 -8.40
CA THR A 505 10.99 -12.03 -8.78
C THR A 505 9.98 -11.18 -8.03
N HIS A 506 10.07 -9.86 -8.12
CA HIS A 506 9.33 -8.94 -7.24
C HIS A 506 7.79 -9.06 -7.33
N CYS A 507 7.26 -9.19 -8.55
CA CYS A 507 5.82 -9.10 -8.82
C CYS A 507 5.08 -10.45 -8.81
N ASN A 508 5.77 -11.58 -8.59
CA ASN A 508 5.10 -12.87 -8.51
C ASN A 508 4.22 -12.96 -7.23
N PRO A 509 3.01 -13.53 -7.27
CA PRO A 509 2.21 -13.70 -6.06
C PRO A 509 2.95 -14.50 -4.98
N LEU A 510 2.85 -14.09 -3.72
CA LEU A 510 3.40 -14.82 -2.59
C LEU A 510 2.45 -15.97 -2.22
N PRO A 511 2.91 -17.24 -2.17
CA PRO A 511 2.06 -18.35 -1.75
C PRO A 511 1.62 -18.23 -0.28
N ALA A 512 0.40 -18.69 0.02
CA ALA A 512 -0.15 -18.68 1.38
C ALA A 512 0.75 -19.34 2.44
N SER A 513 1.53 -20.36 2.05
CA SER A 513 2.46 -21.07 2.93
C SER A 513 3.59 -20.20 3.50
N PHE A 514 3.89 -19.06 2.87
CA PHE A 514 4.88 -18.11 3.35
C PHE A 514 4.28 -17.08 4.34
N PHE A 515 2.97 -16.87 4.35
CA PHE A 515 2.31 -16.02 5.33
C PHE A 515 2.05 -16.81 6.61
N LYS A 516 3.04 -16.80 7.51
CA LYS A 516 3.02 -17.51 8.79
C LYS A 516 3.24 -16.56 9.96
N THR A 517 2.79 -16.97 11.14
CA THR A 517 3.09 -16.28 12.39
C THR A 517 4.61 -16.16 12.56
N PRO A 518 5.15 -14.96 12.81
CA PRO A 518 6.59 -14.80 13.00
C PRO A 518 7.11 -15.55 14.23
N TRP A 519 8.41 -15.82 14.22
CA TRP A 519 9.09 -16.45 15.35
C TRP A 519 9.06 -15.56 16.60
N THR A 520 8.85 -16.21 17.74
CA THR A 520 9.06 -15.64 19.07
C THR A 520 9.84 -16.65 19.92
N PRO A 521 10.56 -16.22 20.96
CA PRO A 521 11.24 -17.13 21.88
C PRO A 521 10.33 -18.20 22.51
N ASP A 522 9.04 -17.88 22.68
CA ASP A 522 8.03 -18.78 23.24
C ASP A 522 7.33 -19.68 22.21
N SER A 523 7.68 -19.56 20.91
CA SER A 523 7.13 -20.44 19.88
C SER A 523 7.48 -21.91 20.17
N GLU A 524 6.44 -22.76 20.25
CA GLU A 524 6.59 -24.19 20.57
C GLU A 524 7.07 -25.02 19.37
N ASP A 525 6.65 -24.67 18.14
CA ASP A 525 7.02 -25.37 16.90
C ASP A 525 7.35 -24.36 15.78
N GLN A 526 8.61 -24.34 15.33
CA GLN A 526 9.04 -23.64 14.13
C GLN A 526 9.89 -24.59 13.26
N PRO A 527 9.82 -24.49 11.92
CA PRO A 527 10.69 -25.26 11.05
C PRO A 527 12.16 -24.99 11.39
N LYS A 528 12.94 -26.06 11.59
CA LYS A 528 14.39 -25.95 11.76
C LYS A 528 15.03 -25.31 10.52
N PHE A 529 16.16 -24.65 10.72
CA PHE A 529 16.85 -24.01 9.59
C PHE A 529 17.45 -25.04 8.63
N LEU A 530 18.00 -26.12 9.18
CA LEU A 530 18.50 -27.31 8.49
C LEU A 530 17.47 -28.44 8.49
#